data_AF-A0A848GEM8-F1
#
_entry.id   AF-A0A848GEM8-F1
#
_cell.length_a   1.000
_cell.length_b   1.000
_cell.length_c   1.000
_cell.angle_alpha   90.00
_cell.angle_beta   90.00
_cell.angle_gamma   90.00
#
_symmetry.space_group_name_H-M   'P 1'
#
loop_
_entity.id
_entity.type
_entity.pdbx_description
1 polymer ?
#
loop_
_entity_poly.entity_id
_entity_poly.type
_entity_poly.pdbx_seq_one_letter_code
_entity_poly.pdbx_strand_id
1 'polypeptide(L)'
;MNKAIILLSFSVVVLSLGACNQSEQPGNRSSGGIFTSKTGKPVAFKLQSGHPDSSSASFVLSGITVSFDQTADASQTISIKKDEKRLINYIRSADTAEKTLPTPYMTINGKDTVITFNIRQDAFRFKIKDNRATYTKTKDTTAQQ
;
A
#
# COMPACT_ATOMS: atom_id res chain seq x y z
N MET A 1 -56.31 47.82 8.39
CA MET A 1 -55.24 46.89 7.98
C MET A 1 -54.67 46.27 9.25
N ASN A 2 -54.74 44.94 9.33
CA ASN A 2 -54.55 44.20 10.58
C ASN A 2 -53.07 44.01 10.93
N LYS A 3 -52.85 43.96 12.25
CA LYS A 3 -51.60 43.99 13.01
C LYS A 3 -50.73 42.74 12.79
N ALA A 4 -49.41 42.91 12.89
CA ALA A 4 -48.50 41.83 13.26
C ALA A 4 -47.54 42.33 14.36
N ILE A 5 -47.69 41.72 15.53
CA ILE A 5 -46.84 41.79 16.72
C ILE A 5 -46.13 40.44 16.77
N ILE A 6 -44.80 40.39 16.83
CA ILE A 6 -44.09 39.28 17.51
C ILE A 6 -42.84 39.85 18.20
N LEU A 7 -42.95 40.01 19.51
CA LEU A 7 -41.88 40.04 20.49
C LEU A 7 -42.18 38.86 21.42
N LEU A 8 -41.23 37.95 21.63
CA LEU A 8 -40.85 37.50 22.98
C LEU A 8 -39.78 36.41 22.94
N SER A 9 -38.84 36.66 23.82
CA SER A 9 -37.62 36.01 24.25
C SER A 9 -37.84 34.80 25.19
N PHE A 10 -36.71 34.14 25.49
CA PHE A 10 -36.41 33.25 26.63
C PHE A 10 -36.78 31.76 26.50
N SER A 11 -35.77 30.89 26.36
CA SER A 11 -35.11 30.23 27.51
C SER A 11 -34.29 28.99 27.10
N VAL A 12 -33.00 29.04 27.44
CA VAL A 12 -32.16 28.00 28.05
C VAL A 12 -32.61 26.54 27.84
N VAL A 13 -31.89 25.80 26.99
CA VAL A 13 -31.90 24.32 26.98
C VAL A 13 -30.49 23.82 27.27
N VAL A 14 -30.29 23.58 28.57
CA VAL A 14 -29.74 22.37 29.20
C VAL A 14 -28.51 21.71 28.55
N LEU A 15 -27.38 21.96 29.22
CA LEU A 15 -26.20 21.09 29.31
C LEU A 15 -26.59 19.61 29.47
N SER A 16 -26.11 18.75 28.57
CA SER A 16 -25.98 17.31 28.81
C SER A 16 -24.54 16.89 28.60
N LEU A 17 -23.77 17.01 29.70
CA LEU A 17 -22.50 16.32 29.92
C LEU A 17 -22.79 14.83 30.04
N GLY A 18 -22.79 14.13 28.91
CA GLY A 18 -22.74 12.67 28.87
C GLY A 18 -21.31 12.20 29.04
N ALA A 19 -20.87 12.04 30.29
CA ALA A 19 -19.63 11.36 30.63
C ALA A 19 -19.62 9.95 30.02
N CYS A 20 -18.67 9.68 29.12
CA CYS A 20 -18.33 8.31 28.73
C CYS A 20 -17.63 7.65 29.92
N ASN A 21 -18.38 6.88 30.71
CA ASN A 21 -17.78 5.91 31.62
C ASN A 21 -17.17 4.79 30.78
N GLN A 22 -15.87 4.88 30.47
CA GLN A 22 -15.08 3.71 30.10
C GLN A 22 -14.90 2.87 31.37
N SER A 23 -15.77 1.87 31.54
CA SER A 23 -15.51 0.80 32.49
C SER A 23 -14.53 -0.16 31.82
N GLU A 24 -13.26 -0.07 32.19
CA GLU A 24 -12.27 -1.11 31.91
C GLU A 24 -12.66 -2.36 32.70
N GLN A 25 -13.21 -3.36 32.00
CA GLN A 25 -13.37 -4.69 32.56
C GLN A 25 -12.21 -5.57 32.09
N PRO A 26 -11.34 -6.07 32.99
CA PRO A 26 -10.34 -7.07 32.65
C PRO A 26 -11.06 -8.43 32.58
N GLY A 27 -11.58 -8.77 31.40
CA GLY A 27 -12.35 -9.97 31.13
C GLY A 27 -11.66 -10.87 30.11
N ASN A 28 -10.98 -11.89 30.62
CA ASN A 28 -10.29 -12.94 29.89
C ASN A 28 -11.27 -13.85 29.11
N ARG A 29 -10.84 -14.26 27.91
CA ARG A 29 -11.27 -15.41 27.07
C ARG A 29 -12.53 -15.28 26.21
N SER A 30 -12.31 -15.31 24.89
CA SER A 30 -12.72 -16.42 24.01
C SER A 30 -11.89 -16.36 22.73
N SER A 31 -11.00 -17.33 22.52
CA SER A 31 -11.16 -18.38 21.50
C SER A 31 -11.61 -17.83 20.15
N GLY A 32 -10.69 -17.73 19.20
CA GLY A 32 -11.00 -17.21 17.87
C GLY A 32 -9.84 -17.32 16.89
N GLY A 33 -9.41 -18.55 16.63
CA GLY A 33 -8.69 -18.92 15.40
C GLY A 33 -7.29 -18.35 15.24
N ILE A 34 -6.29 -19.22 15.40
CA ILE A 34 -5.03 -19.05 14.69
C ILE A 34 -5.36 -19.16 13.19
N PHE A 35 -5.79 -18.05 12.57
CA PHE A 35 -5.60 -17.88 11.15
C PHE A 35 -4.09 -17.74 10.97
N THR A 36 -3.42 -18.89 10.85
CA THR A 36 -2.17 -18.92 10.11
C THR A 36 -2.57 -18.50 8.70
N SER A 37 -2.51 -17.20 8.42
CA SER A 37 -2.60 -16.70 7.06
C SER A 37 -1.39 -17.30 6.36
N LYS A 38 -1.59 -18.44 5.71
CA LYS A 38 -0.57 -19.14 4.96
C LYS A 38 -0.13 -18.17 3.85
N THR A 39 0.99 -17.50 4.08
CA THR A 39 1.65 -16.66 3.09
C THR A 39 1.80 -17.48 1.82
N GLY A 40 1.26 -16.99 0.72
CA GLY A 40 1.38 -17.66 -0.58
C GLY A 40 2.84 -17.82 -0.99
N LYS A 41 3.13 -18.74 -1.90
CA LYS A 41 4.46 -18.78 -2.52
C LYS A 41 4.62 -17.54 -3.43
N PRO A 42 5.77 -16.86 -3.44
CA PRO A 42 6.05 -15.79 -4.38
C PRO A 42 5.95 -16.29 -5.83
N VAL A 43 5.28 -15.53 -6.69
CA VAL A 43 5.17 -15.80 -8.12
C VAL A 43 5.80 -14.64 -8.89
N ALA A 44 6.76 -14.95 -9.76
CA ALA A 44 7.42 -13.94 -10.59
C ALA A 44 6.43 -13.33 -11.60
N PHE A 45 6.54 -12.03 -11.83
CA PHE A 45 5.85 -11.39 -12.94
C PHE A 45 6.52 -11.77 -14.27
N LYS A 46 5.73 -11.80 -15.34
CA LYS A 46 6.24 -12.04 -16.70
C LYS A 46 6.64 -10.72 -17.34
N LEU A 47 7.75 -10.69 -18.07
CA LEU A 47 8.12 -9.53 -18.87
C LEU A 47 7.05 -9.30 -19.95
N GLN A 48 6.53 -8.08 -20.03
CA GLN A 48 5.52 -7.66 -21.02
C GLN A 48 6.16 -6.80 -22.12
N SER A 49 7.06 -5.89 -21.75
CA SER A 49 7.73 -4.99 -22.69
C SER A 49 9.07 -4.50 -22.16
N GLY A 50 9.93 -4.01 -23.06
CA GLY A 50 11.29 -3.57 -22.73
C GLY A 50 12.23 -4.75 -22.48
N HIS A 51 13.30 -4.50 -21.72
CA HIS A 51 14.28 -5.52 -21.36
C HIS A 51 14.84 -5.26 -19.95
N PRO A 52 15.12 -6.29 -19.13
CA PRO A 52 15.72 -6.10 -17.80
C PRO A 52 17.04 -5.30 -17.83
N ASP A 53 17.85 -5.44 -18.88
CA ASP A 53 19.11 -4.70 -19.03
C ASP A 53 18.97 -3.35 -19.77
N SER A 54 17.75 -2.81 -19.84
CA SER A 54 17.48 -1.50 -20.46
C SER A 54 17.03 -0.47 -19.43
N SER A 55 16.85 0.78 -19.86
CA SER A 55 16.35 1.85 -18.99
C SER A 55 14.89 1.65 -18.58
N SER A 56 14.12 0.84 -19.30
CA SER A 56 12.71 0.63 -18.97
C SER A 56 12.23 -0.79 -19.24
N ALA A 57 11.41 -1.30 -18.33
CA ALA A 57 10.76 -2.60 -18.50
C ALA A 57 9.39 -2.58 -17.82
N SER A 58 8.44 -3.30 -18.40
CA SER A 58 7.13 -3.55 -17.79
C SER A 58 6.89 -5.03 -17.64
N PHE A 59 6.34 -5.41 -16.49
CA PHE A 59 6.07 -6.78 -16.10
C PHE A 59 4.59 -6.92 -15.73
N VAL A 60 3.98 -8.04 -16.10
CA VAL A 60 2.55 -8.29 -15.89
C VAL A 60 2.30 -9.61 -15.17
N LEU A 61 1.34 -9.59 -14.25
CA LEU A 61 0.80 -10.76 -13.58
C LEU A 61 -0.61 -10.48 -13.07
N SER A 62 -1.58 -11.33 -13.44
CA SER A 62 -2.96 -11.28 -12.91
C SER A 62 -3.62 -9.88 -12.96
N GLY A 63 -3.49 -9.17 -14.09
CA GLY A 63 -4.05 -7.83 -14.29
C GLY A 63 -3.28 -6.69 -13.62
N ILE A 64 -2.18 -7.01 -12.91
CA ILE A 64 -1.27 -6.03 -12.33
C ILE A 64 -0.08 -5.83 -13.26
N THR A 65 0.24 -4.57 -13.55
CA THR A 65 1.44 -4.17 -14.27
C THR A 65 2.40 -3.44 -13.34
N VAL A 66 3.66 -3.87 -13.32
CA VAL A 66 4.76 -3.18 -12.64
C VAL A 66 5.72 -2.67 -13.71
N SER A 67 5.97 -1.37 -13.72
CA SER A 67 6.88 -0.73 -14.69
C SER A 67 8.01 -0.03 -13.97
N PHE A 68 9.22 -0.18 -14.51
CA PHE A 68 10.41 0.55 -14.13
C PHE A 68 10.80 1.46 -15.29
N ASP A 69 11.12 2.72 -14.99
CA ASP A 69 11.59 3.69 -15.96
C ASP A 69 12.74 4.50 -15.35
N GLN A 70 13.92 4.36 -15.94
CA GLN A 70 15.15 5.02 -15.56
C GLN A 70 15.36 6.24 -16.45
N THR A 71 15.31 7.43 -15.86
CA THR A 71 15.57 8.68 -16.55
C THR A 71 17.06 9.02 -16.52
N ALA A 72 17.47 9.93 -17.44
CA ALA A 72 18.86 10.29 -17.66
C ALA A 72 19.52 11.04 -16.48
N ASP A 73 18.73 11.63 -15.60
CA ASP A 73 19.13 12.32 -14.37
C ASP A 73 19.39 11.37 -13.19
N ALA A 74 19.55 10.07 -13.46
CA ALA A 74 19.65 9.03 -12.44
C ALA A 74 18.44 8.97 -11.49
N SER A 75 17.23 9.27 -11.98
CA SER A 75 15.97 8.99 -11.26
C SER A 75 15.31 7.72 -11.80
N GLN A 76 14.71 6.91 -10.92
CA GLN A 76 13.95 5.72 -11.31
C GLN A 76 12.51 5.87 -10.84
N THR A 77 11.57 5.77 -11.77
CA THR A 77 10.14 5.68 -11.49
C THR A 77 9.70 4.23 -11.47
N ILE A 78 9.04 3.84 -10.39
CA ILE A 78 8.36 2.54 -10.24
C ILE A 78 6.86 2.80 -10.23
N SER A 79 6.15 2.26 -11.22
CA SER A 79 4.71 2.34 -11.31
C SER A 79 4.07 0.98 -11.10
N ILE A 80 2.99 0.93 -10.31
CA ILE A 80 2.14 -0.25 -10.18
C ILE A 80 0.72 0.13 -10.56
N LYS A 81 0.17 -0.58 -11.54
CA LYS A 81 -1.20 -0.42 -12.03
C LYS A 81 -1.97 -1.73 -11.86
N LYS A 82 -3.26 -1.64 -11.60
CA LYS A 82 -4.21 -2.76 -11.64
C LYS A 82 -5.37 -2.37 -12.53
N ASP A 83 -5.63 -3.14 -13.58
CA ASP A 83 -6.76 -2.91 -14.49
C ASP A 83 -6.85 -1.43 -14.92
N GLU A 84 -5.73 -0.90 -15.44
CA GLU A 84 -5.51 0.51 -15.84
C GLU A 84 -5.44 1.56 -14.73
N LYS A 85 -5.96 1.27 -13.53
CA LYS A 85 -5.85 2.18 -12.38
C LYS A 85 -4.43 2.19 -11.81
N ARG A 86 -3.79 3.35 -11.80
CA ARG A 86 -2.50 3.55 -11.10
C ARG A 86 -2.70 3.51 -9.60
N LEU A 87 -2.03 2.55 -8.95
CA LEU A 87 -2.02 2.39 -7.50
C LEU A 87 -0.79 3.04 -6.87
N ILE A 88 0.36 2.96 -7.56
CA ILE A 88 1.65 3.45 -7.08
C ILE A 88 2.36 4.24 -8.18
N ASN A 89 2.99 5.33 -7.76
CA ASN A 89 3.97 6.08 -8.51
C ASN A 89 5.10 6.47 -7.55
N TYR A 90 6.10 5.62 -7.42
CA TYR A 90 7.21 5.82 -6.50
C TYR A 90 8.45 6.26 -7.29
N ILE A 91 9.03 7.39 -6.90
CA ILE A 91 10.24 7.92 -7.53
C ILE A 91 11.37 7.80 -6.52
N ARG A 92 12.51 7.29 -6.96
CA ARG A 92 13.74 7.20 -6.17
C ARG A 92 14.92 7.68 -7.01
N SER A 93 16.00 8.10 -6.34
CA SER A 93 17.29 8.14 -6.99
C SER A 93 17.70 6.72 -7.38
N ALA A 94 17.98 6.56 -8.66
CA ALA A 94 18.59 5.37 -9.21
C ALA A 94 20.05 5.29 -8.81
N ASP A 95 20.53 4.07 -8.69
CA ASP A 95 21.96 3.86 -8.60
C ASP A 95 22.47 3.50 -9.98
N THR A 96 23.31 4.36 -10.55
CA THR A 96 23.83 4.22 -11.92
C THR A 96 24.76 3.03 -12.09
N ALA A 97 25.24 2.43 -10.99
CA ALA A 97 26.00 1.18 -11.06
C ALA A 97 25.11 -0.06 -11.21
N GLU A 98 23.79 0.06 -10.97
CA GLU A 98 22.84 -1.02 -11.21
C GLU A 98 22.41 -1.04 -12.67
N LYS A 99 22.86 -2.06 -13.42
CA LYS A 99 22.60 -2.17 -14.86
C LYS A 99 21.33 -2.95 -15.19
N THR A 100 20.83 -3.75 -14.25
CA THR A 100 19.71 -4.67 -14.48
C THR A 100 18.54 -4.28 -13.59
N LEU A 101 17.38 -4.08 -14.21
CA LEU A 101 16.11 -3.85 -13.55
C LEU A 101 15.66 -5.13 -12.83
N PRO A 102 15.11 -5.03 -11.61
CA PRO A 102 14.74 -6.19 -10.85
C PRO A 102 13.48 -6.86 -11.40
N THR A 103 13.37 -8.17 -11.25
CA THR A 103 12.12 -8.88 -11.52
C THR A 103 11.20 -8.77 -10.30
N PRO A 104 9.96 -8.26 -10.45
CA PRO A 104 9.01 -8.23 -9.37
C PRO A 104 8.36 -9.59 -9.12
N TYR A 105 7.94 -9.81 -7.88
CA TYR A 105 7.25 -11.00 -7.39
C TYR A 105 5.96 -10.61 -6.68
N MET A 106 4.92 -11.40 -6.89
CA MET A 106 3.65 -11.27 -6.18
C MET A 106 3.50 -12.36 -5.14
N THR A 107 3.09 -11.97 -3.95
CA THR A 107 2.71 -12.88 -2.86
C THR A 107 1.30 -12.53 -2.41
N ILE A 108 0.42 -13.53 -2.33
CA ILE A 108 -0.95 -13.37 -1.82
C ILE A 108 -0.98 -13.82 -0.35
N ASN A 109 -1.36 -12.91 0.54
CA ASN A 109 -1.46 -13.14 1.98
C ASN A 109 -2.91 -12.96 2.43
N GLY A 110 -3.70 -14.03 2.35
CA GLY A 110 -5.15 -13.95 2.55
C GLY A 110 -5.80 -13.08 1.47
N LYS A 111 -6.31 -11.90 1.85
CA LYS A 111 -6.90 -10.92 0.92
C LYS A 111 -5.91 -9.86 0.43
N ASP A 112 -4.73 -9.80 1.04
CA ASP A 112 -3.73 -8.79 0.73
C ASP A 112 -2.84 -9.28 -0.42
N THR A 113 -2.59 -8.41 -1.40
CA THR A 113 -1.60 -8.67 -2.46
C THR A 113 -0.33 -7.90 -2.12
N VAL A 114 0.82 -8.57 -2.08
CA VAL A 114 2.11 -7.92 -1.83
C VAL A 114 2.98 -8.08 -3.05
N ILE A 115 3.49 -6.96 -3.57
CA ILE A 115 4.47 -6.93 -4.66
C ILE A 115 5.82 -6.62 -4.06
N THR A 116 6.81 -7.46 -4.34
CA THR A 116 8.17 -7.33 -3.82
C THR A 116 9.18 -7.36 -4.96
N PHE A 117 10.21 -6.55 -4.85
CA PHE A 117 11.43 -6.67 -5.66
C PHE A 117 12.61 -6.17 -4.84
N ASN A 118 13.79 -6.69 -5.15
CA ASN A 118 15.02 -6.33 -4.47
C ASN A 118 15.88 -5.49 -5.38
N ILE A 119 16.49 -4.45 -4.84
CA ILE A 119 17.53 -3.67 -5.50
C ILE A 119 18.69 -3.67 -4.51
N ARG A 120 19.78 -4.34 -4.85
CA ARG A 120 20.90 -4.64 -3.92
C ARG A 120 20.41 -5.30 -2.62
N GLN A 121 20.71 -4.66 -1.49
CA GLN A 121 20.36 -5.06 -0.14
C GLN A 121 19.06 -4.40 0.32
N ASP A 122 18.25 -3.83 -0.56
CA ASP A 122 16.98 -3.23 -0.20
C ASP A 122 15.83 -4.02 -0.83
N ALA A 123 14.96 -4.57 0.02
CA ALA A 123 13.70 -5.17 -0.38
C ALA A 123 12.60 -4.11 -0.37
N PHE A 124 12.04 -3.84 -1.54
CA PHE A 124 10.91 -2.94 -1.74
C PHE A 124 9.63 -3.75 -1.70
N ARG A 125 8.69 -3.36 -0.84
CA ARG A 125 7.41 -4.06 -0.65
C ARG A 125 6.26 -3.09 -0.80
N PHE A 126 5.31 -3.48 -1.63
CA PHE A 126 4.09 -2.75 -1.91
C PHE A 126 2.90 -3.64 -1.58
N LYS A 127 2.26 -3.38 -0.44
CA LYS A 127 1.07 -4.10 -0.01
C LYS A 127 -0.16 -3.40 -0.58
N ILE A 128 -0.94 -4.10 -1.38
CA ILE A 128 -2.19 -3.66 -1.98
C ILE A 128 -3.36 -4.29 -1.22
N LYS A 129 -4.22 -3.44 -0.67
CA LYS A 129 -5.44 -3.80 0.03
C LYS A 129 -6.54 -2.78 -0.31
N ASP A 130 -7.74 -3.25 -0.61
CA ASP A 130 -8.90 -2.39 -0.91
C ASP A 130 -8.61 -1.30 -1.97
N ASN A 131 -7.90 -1.67 -3.04
CA ASN A 131 -7.43 -0.77 -4.12
C ASN A 131 -6.57 0.41 -3.65
N ARG A 132 -5.93 0.29 -2.47
CA ARG A 132 -4.91 1.21 -1.96
C ARG A 132 -3.61 0.45 -1.77
N ALA A 133 -2.49 1.15 -1.95
CA ALA A 133 -1.17 0.55 -1.78
C ALA A 133 -0.38 1.26 -0.68
N THR A 134 0.31 0.48 0.15
CA THR A 134 1.24 0.96 1.18
C THR A 134 2.65 0.46 0.87
N TYR A 135 3.62 1.35 0.98
CA TYR A 135 5.03 1.08 0.70
C TYR A 135 5.81 0.78 1.99
N THR A 136 6.72 -0.18 1.92
CA THR A 136 7.72 -0.42 2.95
C THR A 136 9.05 -0.78 2.30
N LYS A 137 10.13 -0.21 2.83
CA LYS A 137 11.51 -0.53 2.48
C LYS A 137 12.18 -1.21 3.66
N THR A 138 12.78 -2.36 3.44
CA THR A 138 13.56 -3.07 4.46
C THR A 138 14.92 -3.43 3.89
N LYS A 139 15.96 -3.42 4.73
CA LYS A 139 17.22 -4.05 4.33
C LYS A 139 16.98 -5.55 4.16
N ASP A 140 17.36 -6.08 3.02
CA ASP A 140 17.39 -7.50 2.73
C ASP A 140 18.59 -8.10 3.49
N THR A 141 18.31 -8.69 4.65
CA THR A 141 19.30 -9.40 5.46
C THR A 141 19.58 -10.82 4.95
N THR A 142 18.92 -11.25 3.85
CA THR A 142 19.05 -12.61 3.31
C THR A 142 20.27 -12.79 2.41
N ALA A 143 21.05 -11.72 2.15
CA ALA A 143 22.26 -11.75 1.31
C ALA A 143 23.57 -12.04 2.07
N GLN A 144 23.50 -12.41 3.36
CA GLN A 144 24.66 -12.87 4.14
C GLN A 144 24.45 -14.31 4.60
N GLN A 145 24.61 -15.27 3.68
CA GLN A 145 25.01 -16.65 3.98
C GLN A 145 25.91 -17.17 2.87
#